data_AF-A0A8B6EIP3-F1
#
_entry.id   AF-A0A8B6EIP3-F1
#
_cell.length_a   1.000
_cell.length_b   1.000
_cell.length_c   1.000
_cell.angle_alpha   90.00
_cell.angle_beta   90.00
_cell.angle_gamma   90.00
#
_symmetry.space_group_name_H-M   'P 1'
#
loop_
_entity.id
_entity.type
_entity.pdbx_description
1 polymer ?
#
loop_
_entity_poly.entity_id
_entity_poly.type
_entity_poly.pdbx_seq_one_letter_code
_entity_poly.pdbx_strand_id
1 'polypeptide(L)'
;MTDLKQCWMTLSHDRLGVSEEKTLNWWKHIQSQYSESHRYYHTLNHLIEMFDHLNGHKTKLSDPDLVSLAIFFHDIIYDPMKSDNEERSAELFVQYTTECSVNLKEEEISKVKDWILLTKTHQVNDEGSEDYHYFLDIDMAVLGRQDKGYKEYADQIREEYKHVPEKEYKTKRSKVLVKIRVGN
;
A
#
# COMPACT_ATOMS: atom_id res chain seq x y z
N MET A 1 12.99 13.29 -4.10
CA MET A 1 12.56 11.92 -3.80
C MET A 1 12.03 11.93 -2.38
N THR A 2 10.83 11.40 -2.15
CA THR A 2 10.22 11.40 -0.82
C THR A 2 11.09 10.68 0.21
N ASP A 3 11.28 11.30 1.38
CA ASP A 3 11.92 10.68 2.54
C ASP A 3 10.86 9.94 3.36
N LEU A 4 10.73 8.62 3.11
CA LEU A 4 9.75 7.77 3.79
C LEU A 4 9.91 7.75 5.31
N LYS A 5 11.16 7.81 5.81
CA LYS A 5 11.40 7.82 7.24
C LYS A 5 10.84 9.10 7.84
N GLN A 6 11.13 10.25 7.22
CA GLN A 6 10.58 11.52 7.68
C GLN A 6 9.05 11.56 7.59
N CYS A 7 8.47 11.04 6.51
CA CYS A 7 7.02 10.89 6.37
C CYS A 7 6.42 10.06 7.52
N TRP A 8 7.03 8.92 7.84
CA TRP A 8 6.60 8.07 8.95
C TRP A 8 6.76 8.74 10.31
N MET A 9 7.90 9.40 10.56
CA MET A 9 8.14 10.13 11.81
C MET A 9 7.06 11.20 12.02
N THR A 10 6.79 12.02 11.00
CA THR A 10 5.76 13.06 11.09
C THR A 10 4.36 12.48 11.25
N LEU A 11 4.03 11.40 10.55
CA LEU A 11 2.73 10.75 10.70
C LEU A 11 2.55 10.13 12.09
N SER A 12 3.44 9.20 12.47
CA SER A 12 3.30 8.40 13.68
C SER A 12 3.58 9.20 14.96
N HIS A 13 4.65 9.99 15.00
CA HIS A 13 5.03 10.75 16.19
C HIS A 13 4.25 12.07 16.28
N ASP A 14 4.44 12.96 15.31
CA ASP A 14 3.95 14.35 15.43
C ASP A 14 2.42 14.45 15.37
N ARG A 15 1.78 13.61 14.53
CA ARG A 15 0.32 13.67 14.30
C ARG A 15 -0.48 12.67 15.13
N LEU A 16 0.01 11.44 15.26
CA LEU A 16 -0.70 10.36 15.96
C LEU A 16 -0.26 10.19 17.42
N GLY A 17 0.71 10.96 17.90
CA GLY A 17 1.12 10.98 19.31
C GLY A 17 1.83 9.73 19.79
N VAL A 18 2.34 8.90 18.89
CA VAL A 18 3.14 7.71 19.25
C VAL A 18 4.48 8.16 19.82
N SER A 19 5.01 7.47 20.83
CA SER A 19 6.34 7.82 21.36
C SER A 19 7.43 7.64 20.31
N GLU A 20 8.44 8.53 20.32
CA GLU A 20 9.54 8.50 19.35
C GLU A 20 10.21 7.11 19.27
N GLU A 21 10.41 6.45 20.42
CA GLU A 21 10.95 5.10 20.49
C GLU A 21 10.11 4.08 19.70
N LYS A 22 8.78 4.06 19.92
CA LYS A 22 7.89 3.14 19.22
C LYS A 22 7.80 3.47 17.74
N THR A 23 7.76 4.75 17.39
CA THR A 23 7.79 5.21 16.00
C THR A 23 9.04 4.73 15.27
N LEU A 24 10.22 4.84 15.89
CA LEU A 24 11.48 4.37 15.31
C LEU A 24 11.55 2.84 15.19
N ASN A 25 11.00 2.11 16.16
CA ASN A 25 10.95 0.65 16.10
C ASN A 25 10.03 0.17 14.98
N TRP A 26 8.85 0.78 14.83
CA TRP A 26 7.95 0.48 13.72
C TRP A 26 8.52 0.91 12.36
N TRP A 27 9.25 2.02 12.29
CA TRP A 27 9.98 2.38 11.06
C TRP A 27 10.96 1.28 10.65
N LYS A 28 11.77 0.77 11.58
CA LYS A 28 12.70 -0.34 11.30
C LYS A 28 11.94 -1.58 10.82
N HIS A 29 10.79 -1.88 11.41
CA HIS A 29 9.95 -2.99 11.00
C HIS A 29 9.43 -2.81 9.56
N ILE A 30 8.77 -1.68 9.26
CA ILE A 30 8.30 -1.32 7.91
C ILE A 30 9.47 -1.41 6.92
N GLN A 31 10.60 -0.78 7.23
CA GLN A 31 11.78 -0.80 6.38
C GLN A 31 12.25 -2.24 6.11
N SER A 32 12.29 -3.10 7.12
CA SER A 32 12.71 -4.49 6.96
C SER A 32 11.77 -5.30 6.06
N GLN A 33 10.45 -5.12 6.20
CA GLN A 33 9.44 -5.80 5.40
C GLN A 33 9.56 -5.42 3.91
N TYR A 34 9.58 -4.12 3.61
CA TYR A 34 9.72 -3.65 2.23
C TYR A 34 11.13 -3.80 1.63
N SER A 35 12.08 -4.35 2.39
CA SER A 35 13.45 -4.66 1.93
C SER A 35 13.72 -6.16 1.82
N GLU A 36 12.70 -7.02 1.98
CA GLU A 36 12.87 -8.47 1.82
C GLU A 36 13.36 -8.82 0.41
N SER A 37 14.32 -9.75 0.32
CA SER A 37 15.03 -10.06 -0.93
C SER A 37 14.17 -10.66 -2.06
N HIS A 38 12.96 -11.11 -1.75
CA HIS A 38 12.03 -11.66 -2.75
C HIS A 38 11.12 -10.60 -3.38
N ARG A 39 11.09 -9.37 -2.85
CA ARG A 39 10.31 -8.25 -3.39
C ARG A 39 11.11 -7.56 -4.49
N TYR A 40 10.51 -7.38 -5.66
CA TYR A 40 11.12 -6.69 -6.79
C TYR A 40 10.35 -5.41 -7.15
N TYR A 41 9.03 -5.43 -7.00
CA TYR A 41 8.16 -4.27 -7.18
C TYR A 41 7.69 -3.72 -5.83
N HIS A 42 7.11 -4.58 -4.98
CA HIS A 42 6.48 -4.20 -3.70
C HIS A 42 7.51 -3.87 -2.62
N THR A 43 8.28 -2.81 -2.86
CA THR A 43 9.48 -2.38 -2.13
C THR A 43 9.32 -0.97 -1.59
N LEU A 44 10.34 -0.45 -0.91
CA LEU A 44 10.38 0.96 -0.50
C LEU A 44 10.26 1.93 -1.69
N ASN A 45 10.68 1.55 -2.89
CA ASN A 45 10.51 2.39 -4.07
C ASN A 45 9.03 2.55 -4.46
N HIS A 46 8.22 1.49 -4.35
CA HIS A 46 6.76 1.58 -4.55
C HIS A 46 6.14 2.57 -3.56
N LEU A 47 6.52 2.49 -2.28
CA LEU A 47 6.06 3.47 -1.29
C LEU A 47 6.47 4.90 -1.64
N ILE A 48 7.71 5.14 -2.07
CA ILE A 48 8.16 6.47 -2.51
C ILE A 48 7.27 7.00 -3.63
N GLU A 49 6.98 6.17 -4.63
CA GLU A 49 6.14 6.54 -5.76
C GLU A 49 4.69 6.84 -5.32
N MET A 50 4.12 6.03 -4.43
CA MET A 50 2.80 6.27 -3.86
C MET A 50 2.75 7.59 -3.07
N PHE A 51 3.77 7.90 -2.26
CA PHE A 51 3.84 9.16 -1.54
C PHE A 51 4.06 10.37 -2.47
N ASP A 52 4.81 10.21 -3.56
CA ASP A 52 4.94 11.27 -4.57
C ASP A 52 3.57 11.57 -5.22
N HIS A 53 2.76 10.54 -5.51
CA HIS A 53 1.39 10.72 -5.99
C HIS A 53 0.45 11.33 -4.94
N LEU A 54 0.53 10.86 -3.68
CA LEU A 54 -0.24 11.39 -2.56
C LEU A 54 0.03 12.89 -2.38
N ASN A 55 1.30 13.30 -2.37
CA ASN A 55 1.69 14.69 -2.18
C ASN A 55 1.13 15.60 -3.28
N GLY A 56 1.00 15.11 -4.52
CA GLY A 56 0.37 15.83 -5.62
C GLY A 56 -1.15 16.01 -5.48
N HIS A 57 -1.81 15.21 -4.66
CA HIS A 57 -3.27 15.20 -4.48
C HIS A 57 -3.72 15.55 -3.06
N LYS A 58 -2.79 15.86 -2.15
CA LYS A 58 -3.04 16.03 -0.72
C LYS A 58 -4.16 17.04 -0.39
N THR A 59 -4.32 18.10 -1.18
CA THR A 59 -5.36 19.12 -0.98
C THR A 59 -6.77 18.66 -1.38
N LYS A 60 -6.88 17.51 -2.06
CA LYS A 60 -8.16 16.90 -2.45
C LYS A 60 -8.63 15.84 -1.46
N LEU A 61 -7.76 15.45 -0.53
CA LEU A 61 -8.06 14.43 0.48
C LEU A 61 -8.68 15.06 1.71
N SER A 62 -9.68 14.37 2.26
CA SER A 62 -10.28 14.75 3.54
C SER A 62 -9.33 14.38 4.69
N ASP A 63 -8.80 13.16 4.67
CA ASP A 63 -7.97 12.57 5.71
C ASP A 63 -6.64 12.03 5.12
N PRO A 64 -5.70 12.89 4.68
CA PRO A 64 -4.45 12.45 4.07
C PRO A 64 -3.56 11.60 5.00
N ASP A 65 -3.75 11.70 6.32
CA ASP A 65 -3.03 10.88 7.30
C ASP A 65 -3.54 9.44 7.32
N LEU A 66 -4.85 9.21 7.15
CA LEU A 66 -5.41 7.87 7.02
C LEU A 66 -4.96 7.21 5.72
N VAL A 67 -4.91 7.97 4.61
CA VAL A 67 -4.37 7.48 3.34
C VAL A 67 -2.89 7.13 3.48
N SER A 68 -2.12 7.94 4.21
CA SER A 68 -0.70 7.66 4.48
C SER A 68 -0.52 6.36 5.29
N LEU A 69 -1.38 6.09 6.27
CA LEU A 69 -1.38 4.82 7.00
C LEU A 69 -1.70 3.63 6.07
N ALA A 70 -2.73 3.76 5.24
CA ALA A 70 -3.05 2.71 4.26
C ALA A 70 -1.87 2.43 3.31
N ILE A 71 -1.19 3.47 2.81
CA ILE A 71 0.01 3.32 1.98
C ILE A 71 1.12 2.56 2.71
N PHE A 72 1.45 2.90 3.96
CA PHE A 72 2.51 2.19 4.68
C PHE A 72 2.17 0.71 4.94
N PHE A 73 0.89 0.38 5.13
CA PHE A 73 0.47 -0.94 5.58
C PHE A 73 -0.09 -1.86 4.50
N HIS A 74 -0.53 -1.39 3.33
CA HIS A 74 -1.26 -2.24 2.37
C HIS A 74 -0.52 -3.53 1.97
N ASP A 75 0.78 -3.41 1.63
CA ASP A 75 1.65 -4.53 1.25
C ASP A 75 2.78 -4.78 2.26
N ILE A 76 2.59 -4.38 3.52
CA ILE A 76 3.61 -4.59 4.54
C ILE A 76 3.89 -6.08 4.74
N ILE A 77 2.88 -6.94 4.66
CA ILE A 77 3.05 -8.39 4.51
C ILE A 77 2.87 -8.75 3.04
N TYR A 78 3.89 -9.36 2.44
CA TYR A 78 3.84 -9.75 1.03
C TYR A 78 4.60 -11.05 0.77
N ASP A 79 3.86 -12.09 0.43
CA ASP A 79 4.39 -13.32 -0.17
C ASP A 79 3.56 -13.63 -1.43
N PRO A 80 4.17 -13.61 -2.64
CA PRO A 80 3.43 -13.83 -3.88
C PRO A 80 2.87 -15.26 -4.03
N MET A 81 3.23 -16.18 -3.12
CA MET A 81 2.69 -17.54 -3.04
C MET A 81 1.48 -17.65 -2.09
N LYS A 82 1.12 -16.56 -1.41
CA LYS A 82 0.02 -16.49 -0.44
C LYS A 82 -1.13 -15.64 -0.97
N SER A 83 -2.31 -15.84 -0.38
CA SER A 83 -3.55 -15.18 -0.79
C SER A 83 -4.22 -14.41 0.35
N ASP A 84 -3.55 -14.31 1.50
CA ASP A 84 -3.99 -13.68 2.74
C ASP A 84 -3.08 -12.50 3.12
N ASN A 85 -2.33 -11.96 2.16
CA ASN A 85 -1.39 -10.85 2.40
C ASN A 85 -2.13 -9.62 2.90
N GLU A 86 -3.22 -9.23 2.23
CA GLU A 86 -4.00 -8.04 2.57
C GLU A 86 -4.66 -8.17 3.94
N GLU A 87 -5.21 -9.35 4.25
CA GLU A 87 -5.76 -9.64 5.58
C GLU A 87 -4.69 -9.52 6.67
N ARG A 88 -3.50 -10.08 6.45
CA ARG A 88 -2.40 -10.05 7.43
C ARG A 88 -1.79 -8.66 7.57
N SER A 89 -1.71 -7.90 6.48
CA SER A 89 -1.32 -6.48 6.48
C SER A 89 -2.31 -5.65 7.30
N ALA A 90 -3.61 -5.88 7.12
CA ALA A 90 -4.67 -5.20 7.87
C ALA A 90 -4.65 -5.58 9.36
N GLU A 91 -4.40 -6.84 9.69
CA GLU A 91 -4.18 -7.29 11.07
C GLU A 91 -2.96 -6.63 11.71
N LEU A 92 -1.84 -6.54 10.98
CA LEU A 92 -0.63 -5.89 11.47
C LEU A 92 -0.83 -4.39 11.70
N PHE A 93 -1.64 -3.72 10.88
CA PHE A 93 -2.05 -2.35 11.13
C PHE A 93 -2.81 -2.20 12.46
N VAL A 94 -3.80 -3.05 12.72
CA VAL A 94 -4.55 -3.03 13.99
C VAL A 94 -3.64 -3.36 15.20
N GLN A 95 -2.66 -4.23 15.01
CA GLN A 95 -1.64 -4.48 16.02
C GLN A 95 -0.82 -3.21 16.31
N TYR A 96 -0.35 -2.51 15.28
CA TYR A 96 0.36 -1.23 15.42
C TYR A 96 -0.46 -0.22 16.22
N THR A 97 -1.75 -0.04 15.91
CA THR A 97 -2.61 0.94 16.59
C THR A 97 -2.74 0.63 18.08
N THR A 98 -2.86 -0.66 18.41
CA THR A 98 -2.99 -1.15 19.80
C THR A 98 -1.67 -1.01 20.57
N GLU A 99 -0.57 -1.50 20.00
CA GLU A 99 0.75 -1.47 20.64
C GLU A 99 1.26 -0.04 20.87
N CYS A 100 0.95 0.87 19.94
CA CYS A 100 1.43 2.24 20.00
C CYS A 100 0.50 3.20 20.72
N SER A 101 -0.73 2.78 21.06
CA SER A 101 -1.77 3.65 21.63
C SER A 101 -1.96 4.90 20.78
N VAL A 102 -2.09 4.69 19.45
CA VAL A 102 -2.23 5.77 18.48
C VAL A 102 -3.45 6.63 18.80
N ASN A 103 -3.35 7.94 18.58
CA ASN A 103 -4.46 8.86 18.72
C ASN A 103 -5.38 8.80 17.49
N LEU A 104 -6.07 7.68 17.31
CA LEU A 104 -7.12 7.46 16.31
C LEU A 104 -8.37 6.93 16.98
N LYS A 105 -9.53 7.31 16.45
CA LYS A 105 -10.81 6.73 16.81
C LYS A 105 -10.96 5.35 16.18
N GLU A 106 -11.81 4.51 16.77
CA GLU A 106 -12.11 3.17 16.25
C GLU A 106 -12.64 3.20 14.80
N GLU A 107 -13.43 4.23 14.46
CA GLU A 107 -13.96 4.45 13.10
C GLU A 107 -12.85 4.71 12.06
N GLU A 108 -11.79 5.42 12.44
CA GLU A 108 -10.65 5.72 11.59
C GLU A 108 -9.76 4.48 11.40
N ILE A 109 -9.58 3.69 12.46
CA ILE A 109 -8.86 2.41 12.40
C ILE A 109 -9.61 1.43 11.50
N SER A 110 -10.93 1.30 11.66
CA SER A 110 -11.74 0.43 10.79
C SER A 110 -11.65 0.87 9.33
N LYS A 111 -11.74 2.18 9.07
CA LYS A 111 -11.64 2.75 7.73
C LYS A 111 -10.31 2.37 7.05
N VAL A 112 -9.16 2.58 7.71
CA VAL A 112 -7.84 2.22 7.14
C VAL A 112 -7.71 0.71 6.93
N LYS A 113 -8.19 -0.10 7.88
CA LYS A 113 -8.21 -1.57 7.75
C LYS A 113 -9.00 -1.98 6.51
N ASP A 114 -10.18 -1.41 6.30
CA ASP A 114 -11.05 -1.72 5.16
C ASP A 114 -10.40 -1.29 3.84
N TRP A 115 -9.69 -0.15 3.82
CA TRP A 115 -8.94 0.29 2.64
C TRP A 115 -7.83 -0.67 2.26
N ILE A 116 -7.07 -1.18 3.23
CA ILE A 116 -6.05 -2.21 2.99
C ILE A 116 -6.70 -3.47 2.38
N LEU A 117 -7.81 -3.93 2.94
CA LEU A 117 -8.52 -5.11 2.42
C LEU A 117 -9.06 -4.91 0.99
N LEU A 118 -9.47 -3.68 0.63
CA LEU A 118 -9.96 -3.36 -0.71
C LEU A 118 -8.87 -3.52 -1.80
N THR A 119 -7.58 -3.42 -1.45
CA THR A 119 -6.48 -3.67 -2.41
C THR A 119 -6.45 -5.10 -2.95
N LYS A 120 -7.14 -6.04 -2.30
CA LYS A 120 -7.27 -7.41 -2.81
C LYS A 120 -8.05 -7.49 -4.11
N THR A 121 -9.04 -6.60 -4.26
CA THR A 121 -9.98 -6.63 -5.39
C THR A 121 -9.84 -5.41 -6.29
N HIS A 122 -9.36 -4.30 -5.74
CA HIS A 122 -9.41 -2.95 -6.33
C HIS A 122 -10.80 -2.60 -6.84
N GLN A 123 -11.84 -3.16 -6.22
CA GLN A 123 -13.23 -2.86 -6.55
C GLN A 123 -13.72 -1.72 -5.68
N VAL A 124 -14.28 -0.72 -6.34
CA VAL A 124 -14.89 0.44 -5.70
C VAL A 124 -16.40 0.34 -5.85
N ASN A 125 -17.14 0.90 -4.90
CA ASN A 125 -18.57 1.16 -5.04
C ASN A 125 -18.76 2.68 -5.08
N ASP A 126 -19.85 3.15 -5.69
CA ASP A 126 -20.16 4.60 -5.75
C ASP A 126 -20.53 5.21 -4.38
N GLU A 127 -20.36 4.44 -3.29
CA GLU A 127 -20.74 4.81 -1.93
C GLU A 127 -19.48 4.83 -1.03
N GLY A 128 -19.12 6.00 -0.49
CA GLY A 128 -18.04 6.12 0.49
C GLY A 128 -17.25 7.43 0.41
N SER A 129 -16.13 7.50 1.15
CA SER A 129 -15.20 8.64 1.13
C SER A 129 -14.41 8.69 -0.18
N GLU A 130 -14.18 9.86 -0.76
CA GLU A 130 -13.31 10.00 -1.95
C GLU A 130 -11.87 9.51 -1.71
N ASP A 131 -11.41 9.54 -0.45
CA ASP A 131 -10.01 9.25 -0.11
C ASP A 131 -9.57 7.82 -0.44
N TYR A 132 -10.46 6.83 -0.34
CA TYR A 132 -10.10 5.46 -0.65
C TYR A 132 -10.00 5.24 -2.17
N HIS A 133 -10.77 5.99 -2.97
CA HIS A 133 -10.59 6.00 -4.42
C HIS A 133 -9.21 6.55 -4.79
N TYR A 134 -8.80 7.67 -4.17
CA TYR A 134 -7.44 8.18 -4.36
C TYR A 134 -6.38 7.17 -3.93
N PHE A 135 -6.55 6.50 -2.79
CA PHE A 135 -5.62 5.47 -2.33
C PHE A 135 -5.47 4.32 -3.36
N LEU A 136 -6.58 3.78 -3.86
CA LEU A 136 -6.56 2.70 -4.86
C LEU A 136 -5.99 3.16 -6.20
N ASP A 137 -6.31 4.39 -6.63
CA ASP A 137 -5.74 4.98 -7.85
C ASP A 137 -4.23 5.23 -7.71
N ILE A 138 -3.78 5.66 -6.53
CA ILE A 138 -2.36 5.85 -6.22
C ILE A 138 -1.62 4.50 -6.31
N ASP A 139 -2.18 3.44 -5.73
CA ASP A 139 -1.60 2.09 -5.79
C ASP A 139 -1.50 1.56 -7.24
N MET A 140 -2.53 1.82 -8.04
CA MET A 140 -2.59 1.37 -9.43
C MET A 140 -1.99 2.36 -10.44
N ALA A 141 -1.44 3.49 -10.01
CA ALA A 141 -0.95 4.56 -10.89
C ALA A 141 0.13 4.07 -11.88
N VAL A 142 0.88 3.03 -11.51
CA VAL A 142 1.86 2.35 -12.37
C VAL A 142 1.28 1.85 -13.70
N LEU A 143 -0.01 1.49 -13.73
CA LEU A 143 -0.70 1.00 -14.92
C LEU A 143 -0.89 2.09 -15.98
N GLY A 144 -0.85 3.37 -15.60
CA GLY A 144 -0.94 4.52 -16.50
C GLY A 144 0.41 5.03 -17.01
N ARG A 145 1.52 4.36 -16.69
CA ARG A 145 2.87 4.78 -17.13
C ARG A 145 3.06 4.61 -18.63
N GLN A 146 3.96 5.42 -19.18
CA GLN A 146 4.48 5.22 -20.54
C GLN A 146 5.21 3.87 -20.66
N ASP A 147 5.31 3.36 -21.89
CA ASP A 147 5.80 2.02 -22.22
C ASP A 147 7.05 1.57 -21.46
N LYS A 148 8.06 2.44 -21.34
CA LYS A 148 9.30 2.11 -20.61
C LYS A 148 9.04 1.85 -19.13
N GLY A 149 8.33 2.75 -18.46
CA GLY A 149 8.03 2.63 -17.03
C GLY A 149 7.09 1.47 -16.73
N TYR A 150 6.09 1.24 -17.61
CA TYR A 150 5.21 0.07 -17.47
C TYR A 150 5.97 -1.25 -17.71
N LYS A 151 6.91 -1.28 -18.66
CA LYS A 151 7.74 -2.46 -18.91
C LYS A 151 8.61 -2.80 -17.70
N GLU A 152 9.27 -1.82 -17.10
CA GLU A 152 10.08 -2.01 -15.88
C GLU A 152 9.24 -2.62 -14.75
N TYR A 153 8.05 -2.08 -14.51
CA TYR A 153 7.06 -2.66 -13.59
C TYR A 153 6.72 -4.12 -13.94
N ALA A 154 6.36 -4.40 -15.20
CA ALA A 154 5.93 -5.72 -15.62
C ALA A 154 7.06 -6.77 -15.47
N ASP A 155 8.32 -6.37 -15.70
CA ASP A 155 9.49 -7.21 -15.52
C ASP A 155 9.73 -7.48 -14.01
N GLN A 156 9.57 -6.50 -13.13
CA GLN A 156 9.67 -6.69 -11.67
C GLN A 156 8.58 -7.61 -11.13
N ILE A 157 7.32 -7.42 -11.53
CA ILE A 157 6.22 -8.34 -11.18
C ILE A 157 6.51 -9.75 -11.72
N ARG A 158 7.11 -9.87 -12.92
CA ARG A 158 7.47 -11.18 -13.47
C ARG A 158 8.47 -11.90 -12.55
N GLU A 159 9.43 -11.19 -11.97
CA GLU A 159 10.40 -11.74 -11.02
C GLU A 159 9.75 -12.22 -9.71
N GLU A 160 8.81 -11.46 -9.14
CA GLU A 160 8.06 -11.88 -7.94
C GLU A 160 7.27 -13.18 -8.20
N TYR A 161 6.71 -13.30 -9.39
CA TYR A 161 5.97 -14.49 -9.82
C TYR A 161 6.82 -15.51 -10.59
N LYS A 162 8.16 -15.47 -10.52
CA LYS A 162 9.04 -16.38 -11.30
C LYS A 162 8.76 -17.87 -11.08
N HIS A 163 8.23 -18.21 -9.91
CA HIS A 163 7.79 -19.55 -9.54
C HIS A 163 6.55 -20.04 -10.32
N VAL A 164 5.78 -19.13 -10.93
CA VAL A 164 4.62 -19.46 -11.78
C VAL A 164 5.10 -19.70 -13.22
N PRO A 165 4.70 -20.82 -13.87
CA PRO A 165 5.01 -21.08 -15.27
C PRO A 165 4.51 -19.97 -16.20
N GLU A 166 5.30 -19.62 -17.22
CA GLU A 166 5.06 -18.43 -18.05
C GLU A 166 3.65 -18.37 -18.66
N LYS A 167 3.15 -19.49 -19.20
CA LYS A 167 1.82 -19.58 -19.81
C LYS A 167 0.71 -19.27 -18.80
N GLU A 168 0.86 -19.77 -17.58
CA GLU A 168 -0.10 -19.56 -16.50
C GLU A 168 -0.02 -18.12 -15.99
N TYR A 169 1.18 -17.59 -15.80
CA TYR A 169 1.40 -16.19 -15.41
C TYR A 169 0.71 -15.23 -16.39
N LYS A 170 0.95 -15.37 -17.70
CA LYS A 170 0.31 -14.51 -18.72
C LYS A 170 -1.22 -14.60 -18.66
N THR A 171 -1.76 -15.81 -18.51
CA THR A 171 -3.20 -16.04 -18.42
C THR A 171 -3.81 -15.37 -17.18
N LYS A 172 -3.21 -15.58 -16.01
CA LYS A 172 -3.68 -15.00 -14.74
C LYS A 172 -3.52 -13.48 -14.73
N ARG A 173 -2.36 -12.97 -15.15
CA ARG A 173 -2.07 -11.53 -15.19
C ARG A 173 -3.03 -10.79 -16.12
N SER A 174 -3.35 -11.35 -17.28
CA SER A 174 -4.35 -10.77 -18.18
C SER A 174 -5.72 -10.67 -17.52
N LYS A 175 -6.15 -11.67 -16.73
CA LYS A 175 -7.44 -11.62 -16.02
C LYS A 175 -7.45 -10.51 -14.97
N VAL A 176 -6.37 -10.34 -14.21
CA VAL A 176 -6.23 -9.26 -13.23
C VAL A 176 -6.34 -7.89 -13.92
N LEU A 177 -5.59 -7.66 -15.00
CA LEU A 177 -5.62 -6.39 -15.72
C LEU A 177 -6.99 -6.09 -16.35
N VAL A 178 -7.68 -7.12 -16.88
CA VAL A 178 -9.05 -6.96 -17.39
C VAL A 178 -10.01 -6.60 -16.25
N LYS A 179 -9.90 -7.27 -15.09
CA LYS A 179 -10.74 -6.96 -13.93
C LYS A 179 -10.57 -5.51 -13.48
N ILE A 180 -9.33 -5.02 -13.40
CA ILE A 180 -9.02 -3.63 -13.03
C ILE A 180 -9.57 -2.65 -14.08
N ARG A 181 -9.34 -2.90 -15.38
CA ARG A 181 -9.80 -2.02 -16.46
C ARG A 181 -11.32 -1.85 -16.50
N VAL A 182 -12.06 -2.91 -16.18
CA VAL A 182 -13.50 -2.95 -16.43
C VAL A 182 -14.30 -2.20 -15.38
N GLY A 183 -13.71 -1.81 -14.22
CA GLY A 183 -14.32 -0.92 -13.21
C GLY A 183 -15.84 -0.88 -13.29
N ASN A 184 -16.50 -2.00 -12.93
CA ASN A 184 -17.96 -2.10 -12.99
C ASN A 184 -18.58 -1.34 -11.83
#